data_AF-A1RCD4-F1
#
_entry.id   AF-A1RCD4-F1
#
_cell.length_a   1.000
_cell.length_b   1.000
_cell.length_c   1.000
_cell.angle_alpha   90.00
_cell.angle_beta   90.00
_cell.angle_gamma   90.00
#
_symmetry.space_group_name_H-M   'P 1'
#
loop_
_entity.id
_entity.type
_entity.pdbx_description
1 polymer ?
#
loop_
_entity_poly.entity_id
_entity_poly.type
_entity_poly.pdbx_seq_one_letter_code
_entity_poly.pdbx_strand_id
1 'polypeptide(L)'
;MSASHPTYEVTVGAASHSPVSRPSWSEGEHQRRRAQSGLATSVIGSLERSGKWAEWQQAEPRLAGFASLEEAREAWRRRDERCYQVVAGLTALGSRRGADDDDAALAVAVLLEDGVNRVAMTLSDLCEIDDVNATVWEEVKGAEPQLGSHAATYLLRRTRQRLSRPAAGMVSRVATTSLEGGRVTENAQGSSTNDTWVHNAGDRDALTAAPEVEDPVEDLTDLLIWAREVGVVATEEIDLLVELLAAENDGMAREEAQRVVGERHGVAMRTIRRRRDRTTARLRDAAPKYLAAIA
;
A
#
# COMPACT_ATOMS: atom_id res chain seq x y z
N MET A 1 -46.61 34.43 58.28
CA MET A 1 -46.66 32.96 58.17
C MET A 1 -46.04 32.58 56.84
N SER A 2 -45.15 31.58 56.90
CA SER A 2 -44.43 30.81 55.87
C SER A 2 -45.00 30.85 54.43
N ALA A 3 -44.22 30.65 53.36
CA ALA A 3 -43.06 29.78 53.24
C ALA A 3 -42.15 30.18 52.07
N SER A 4 -40.86 29.92 52.29
CA SER A 4 -39.78 29.88 51.32
C SER A 4 -40.02 28.83 50.23
N HIS A 5 -39.74 29.17 48.98
CA HIS A 5 -39.41 28.20 47.93
C HIS A 5 -38.06 28.59 47.32
N PRO A 6 -37.05 27.70 47.33
CA PRO A 6 -35.79 27.94 46.66
C PRO A 6 -35.93 27.63 45.17
N THR A 7 -35.55 28.58 44.33
CA THR A 7 -35.34 28.38 42.89
C THR A 7 -34.05 27.56 42.72
N TYR A 8 -34.17 26.29 42.34
CA TYR A 8 -33.03 25.50 41.89
C TYR A 8 -32.63 25.98 40.50
N GLU A 9 -31.50 26.69 40.39
CA GLU A 9 -30.77 26.84 39.13
C GLU A 9 -30.24 25.47 38.72
N VAL A 10 -30.84 24.88 37.68
CA VAL A 10 -30.23 23.78 36.94
C VAL A 10 -29.18 24.40 36.03
N THR A 11 -27.94 24.48 36.52
CA THR A 11 -26.78 24.75 35.68
C THR A 11 -26.58 23.54 34.78
N VAL A 12 -27.05 23.62 33.54
CA VAL A 12 -26.68 22.67 32.49
C VAL A 12 -25.18 22.85 32.26
N GLY A 13 -24.38 21.97 32.87
CA GLY A 13 -22.96 21.88 32.60
C GLY A 13 -22.77 21.64 31.11
N ALA A 14 -22.24 22.64 30.41
CA ALA A 14 -21.79 22.49 29.04
C ALA A 14 -20.69 21.43 29.03
N ALA A 15 -21.08 20.20 28.67
CA ALA A 15 -20.14 19.15 28.35
C ALA A 15 -19.35 19.61 27.12
N SER A 16 -18.17 20.19 27.38
CA SER A 16 -17.14 20.51 26.41
C SER A 16 -16.77 19.23 25.65
N HIS A 17 -17.51 18.94 24.59
CA HIS A 17 -17.10 18.00 23.58
C HIS A 17 -15.95 18.67 22.85
N SER A 18 -14.74 18.45 23.35
CA SER A 18 -13.52 18.73 22.59
C SER A 18 -13.68 18.02 21.25
N PRO A 19 -13.72 18.74 20.12
CA PRO A 19 -13.69 18.08 18.83
C PRO A 19 -12.37 17.30 18.79
N VAL A 20 -12.46 15.99 18.54
CA VAL A 20 -11.29 15.18 18.20
C VAL A 20 -10.67 15.85 16.98
N SER A 21 -9.63 16.65 17.21
CA SER A 21 -8.88 17.33 16.16
C SER A 21 -8.31 16.25 15.26
N ARG A 22 -8.96 16.03 14.12
CA ARG A 22 -8.38 15.24 13.03
C ARG A 22 -7.04 15.89 12.72
N PRO A 23 -5.93 15.12 12.73
CA PRO A 23 -4.63 15.65 12.38
C PRO A 23 -4.74 16.42 11.07
N SER A 24 -4.09 17.58 10.99
CA SER A 24 -3.98 18.27 9.71
C SER A 24 -3.35 17.30 8.70
N TRP A 25 -3.78 17.37 7.43
CA TRP A 25 -3.28 16.49 6.37
C TRP A 25 -1.74 16.42 6.33
N SER A 26 -1.06 17.55 6.63
CA SER A 26 0.39 17.66 6.77
C SER A 26 0.96 16.89 7.97
N GLU A 27 0.32 16.94 9.15
CA GLU A 27 0.80 16.21 10.34
C GLU A 27 0.71 14.69 10.16
N GLY A 28 -0.36 14.22 9.53
CA GLY A 28 -0.51 12.80 9.20
C GLY A 28 0.57 12.32 8.22
N GLU A 29 0.91 13.14 7.23
CA GLU A 29 1.98 12.84 6.27
C GLU A 29 3.37 12.81 6.93
N HIS A 30 3.67 13.77 7.81
CA HIS A 30 4.93 13.79 8.54
C HIS A 30 5.08 12.60 9.51
N GLN A 31 4.01 12.21 10.20
CA GLN A 31 4.04 11.08 11.12
C GLN A 31 4.31 9.75 10.38
N ARG A 32 3.68 9.55 9.23
CA ARG A 32 3.89 8.37 8.37
C ARG A 32 5.30 8.27 7.83
N ARG A 33 5.85 9.38 7.30
CA ARG A 33 7.25 9.43 6.85
C ARG A 33 8.23 9.10 7.98
N ARG A 34 7.97 9.58 9.20
CA ARG A 34 8.79 9.25 10.39
C ARG A 34 8.73 7.76 10.74
N ALA A 35 7.53 7.17 10.75
CA ALA A 35 7.37 5.74 11.04
C ALA A 35 8.14 4.88 10.03
N GLN A 36 8.04 5.18 8.74
CA GLN A 36 8.80 4.49 7.70
C GLN A 36 10.30 4.68 7.80
N SER A 37 10.74 5.92 8.07
CA SER A 37 12.16 6.19 8.31
C SER A 37 12.70 5.44 9.52
N GLY A 38 11.88 5.26 10.57
CA GLY A 38 12.20 4.45 11.74
C GLY A 38 12.35 2.96 11.41
N LEU A 39 11.40 2.40 10.65
CA LEU A 39 11.47 1.01 10.17
C LEU A 39 12.74 0.78 9.33
N ALA A 40 12.98 1.65 8.34
CA ALA A 40 14.17 1.56 7.48
C ALA A 40 15.47 1.60 8.29
N THR A 41 15.58 2.53 9.25
CA THR A 41 16.77 2.64 10.11
C THR A 41 16.99 1.38 10.94
N SER A 42 15.92 0.82 11.52
CA SER A 42 15.98 -0.39 12.33
C SER A 42 16.43 -1.62 11.51
N VAL A 43 15.82 -1.83 10.34
CA VAL A 43 16.14 -2.96 9.45
C VAL A 43 17.56 -2.86 8.93
N ILE A 44 17.98 -1.69 8.42
CA ILE A 44 19.35 -1.46 7.92
C ILE A 44 20.36 -1.75 9.04
N GLY A 45 20.18 -1.15 10.22
CA GLY A 45 21.08 -1.38 11.36
C GLY A 45 21.07 -2.81 11.90
N SER A 46 20.00 -3.59 11.66
CA SER A 46 19.96 -5.02 11.98
C SER A 46 20.74 -5.86 10.96
N LEU A 47 20.60 -5.56 9.67
CA LEU A 47 21.29 -6.25 8.58
C LEU A 47 22.79 -6.02 8.61
N GLU A 48 23.23 -4.80 8.93
CA GLU A 48 24.66 -4.48 9.08
C GLU A 48 25.31 -5.28 10.21
N ARG A 49 24.61 -5.42 11.35
CA ARG A 49 25.13 -6.17 12.51
C ARG A 49 25.13 -7.68 12.29
N SER A 50 24.15 -8.20 11.56
CA SER A 50 24.01 -9.64 11.31
C SER A 50 24.85 -10.13 10.13
N GLY A 51 25.23 -9.25 9.20
CA GLY A 51 25.92 -9.65 7.97
C GLY A 51 25.03 -10.38 6.96
N LYS A 52 23.72 -10.46 7.21
CA LYS A 52 22.74 -11.19 6.39
C LYS A 52 22.76 -10.80 4.92
N TRP A 53 23.04 -9.54 4.60
CA TRP A 53 23.12 -9.10 3.21
C TRP A 53 24.16 -9.91 2.41
N ALA A 54 25.34 -10.16 2.98
CA ALA A 54 26.38 -10.94 2.32
C ALA A 54 25.99 -12.42 2.16
N GLU A 55 25.23 -12.97 3.11
CA GLU A 55 24.67 -14.32 3.00
C GLU A 55 23.62 -14.39 1.88
N TRP A 56 22.73 -13.41 1.80
CA TRP A 56 21.74 -13.32 0.73
C TRP A 56 22.37 -13.17 -0.64
N GLN A 57 23.47 -12.42 -0.78
CA GLN A 57 24.18 -12.31 -2.06
C GLN A 57 24.76 -13.65 -2.55
N GLN A 58 25.13 -14.55 -1.63
CA GLN A 58 25.59 -15.89 -1.99
C GLN A 58 24.44 -16.78 -2.47
N ALA A 59 23.26 -16.64 -1.85
CA ALA A 59 22.08 -17.43 -2.18
C ALA A 59 21.30 -16.89 -3.39
N GLU A 60 21.30 -15.57 -3.59
CA GLU A 60 20.50 -14.88 -4.59
C GLU A 60 21.39 -13.95 -5.45
N PRO A 61 21.83 -14.42 -6.63
CA PRO A 61 22.71 -13.66 -7.52
C PRO A 61 22.16 -12.31 -7.96
N ARG A 62 20.83 -12.12 -7.96
CA ARG A 62 20.20 -10.84 -8.29
C ARG A 62 20.62 -9.70 -7.36
N LEU A 63 21.12 -10.01 -6.15
CA LEU A 63 21.59 -9.01 -5.18
C LEU A 63 23.07 -8.61 -5.37
N ALA A 64 23.82 -9.29 -6.25
CA ALA A 64 25.27 -9.10 -6.38
C ALA A 64 25.70 -7.68 -6.82
N GLY A 65 24.77 -6.90 -7.37
CA GLY A 65 25.02 -5.53 -7.86
C GLY A 65 25.10 -4.44 -6.79
N PHE A 66 24.82 -4.75 -5.51
CA PHE A 66 24.75 -3.77 -4.42
C PHE A 66 25.42 -4.29 -3.16
N ALA A 67 26.27 -3.50 -2.51
CA ALA A 67 27.02 -3.88 -1.32
C ALA A 67 26.17 -3.92 -0.04
N SER A 68 25.02 -3.24 -0.02
CA SER A 68 24.13 -3.21 1.15
C SER A 68 22.67 -2.89 0.75
N LEU A 69 21.75 -3.12 1.69
CA LEU A 69 20.35 -2.67 1.56
C LEU A 69 20.26 -1.14 1.43
N GLU A 70 21.14 -0.39 2.11
CA GLU A 70 21.15 1.07 2.02
C GLU A 70 21.53 1.54 0.61
N GLU A 71 22.53 0.92 -0.01
CA GLU A 71 22.91 1.22 -1.39
C GLU A 71 21.78 0.88 -2.36
N ALA A 72 21.14 -0.28 -2.19
CA ALA A 72 19.98 -0.68 -2.98
C ALA A 72 18.79 0.29 -2.81
N ARG A 73 18.57 0.81 -1.59
CA ARG A 73 17.52 1.80 -1.30
C ARG A 73 17.79 3.14 -1.98
N GLU A 74 19.03 3.61 -1.97
CA GLU A 74 19.38 4.86 -2.65
C GLU A 74 19.32 4.71 -4.17
N ALA A 75 19.75 3.55 -4.70
CA ALA A 75 19.60 3.24 -6.12
C ALA A 75 18.13 3.12 -6.55
N TRP A 76 17.27 2.56 -5.70
CA TRP A 76 15.82 2.49 -5.93
C TRP A 76 15.18 3.89 -6.05
N ARG A 77 15.57 4.83 -5.18
CA ARG A 77 15.13 6.24 -5.26
C ARG A 77 15.53 6.91 -6.56
N ARG A 78 16.70 6.56 -7.10
CA ARG A 78 17.20 7.02 -8.40
C ARG A 78 16.62 6.26 -9.59
N ARG A 79 15.72 5.30 -9.37
CA ARG A 79 15.10 4.46 -10.41
C ARG A 79 16.11 3.62 -11.21
N ASP A 80 17.14 3.10 -10.55
CA ASP A 80 18.07 2.16 -11.18
C ASP A 80 17.34 0.85 -11.54
N GLU A 81 17.39 0.45 -12.81
CA GLU A 81 16.72 -0.74 -13.33
C GLU A 81 17.14 -2.02 -12.63
N ARG A 82 18.39 -2.10 -12.14
CA ARG A 82 18.91 -3.27 -11.44
C ARG A 82 18.16 -3.52 -10.12
N CYS A 83 17.60 -2.49 -9.51
CA CYS A 83 16.87 -2.62 -8.26
C CYS A 83 15.55 -3.39 -8.42
N TYR A 84 14.97 -3.43 -9.63
CA TYR A 84 13.79 -4.27 -9.89
C TYR A 84 14.07 -5.75 -9.65
N GLN A 85 15.25 -6.22 -10.08
CA GLN A 85 15.69 -7.59 -9.84
C GLN A 85 16.03 -7.84 -8.36
N VAL A 86 16.53 -6.83 -7.65
CA VAL A 86 16.78 -6.92 -6.21
C VAL A 86 15.48 -7.11 -5.43
N VAL A 87 14.43 -6.35 -5.75
CA VAL A 87 13.11 -6.54 -5.12
C VAL A 87 12.59 -7.95 -5.39
N ALA A 88 12.74 -8.45 -6.62
CA ALA A 88 12.36 -9.82 -6.98
C ALA A 88 13.13 -10.87 -6.17
N GLY A 89 14.46 -10.70 -6.04
CA GLY A 89 15.32 -11.60 -5.26
C GLY A 89 14.99 -11.59 -3.76
N LEU A 90 14.82 -10.42 -3.17
CA LEU A 90 14.41 -10.29 -1.77
C LEU A 90 13.01 -10.85 -1.53
N THR A 91 12.09 -10.73 -2.50
CA THR A 91 10.76 -11.34 -2.42
C THR A 91 10.85 -12.86 -2.47
N ALA A 92 11.74 -13.42 -3.30
CA ALA A 92 12.01 -14.86 -3.33
C ALA A 92 12.60 -15.35 -2.00
N LEU A 93 13.53 -14.60 -1.42
CA LEU A 93 14.11 -14.92 -0.11
C LEU A 93 13.05 -14.83 1.01
N GLY A 94 12.17 -13.83 0.97
CA GLY A 94 11.16 -13.63 2.01
C GLY A 94 9.92 -14.52 1.90
N SER A 95 9.62 -15.05 0.71
CA SER A 95 8.44 -15.90 0.47
C SER A 95 8.52 -17.22 1.23
N ARG A 96 7.37 -17.68 1.75
CA ARG A 96 7.23 -19.02 2.37
C ARG A 96 7.51 -20.16 1.40
N ARG A 97 7.34 -19.92 0.09
CA ARG A 97 7.67 -20.88 -0.98
C ARG A 97 9.13 -20.79 -1.44
N GLY A 98 9.86 -19.78 -0.96
CA GLY A 98 11.28 -19.59 -1.20
C GLY A 98 12.10 -19.87 0.07
N ALA A 99 12.91 -18.92 0.51
CA ALA A 99 13.79 -19.11 1.68
C ALA A 99 13.12 -18.78 3.04
N ASP A 100 11.91 -18.22 3.02
CA ASP A 100 11.12 -17.85 4.20
C ASP A 100 11.83 -16.88 5.18
N ASP A 101 12.78 -16.06 4.71
CA ASP A 101 13.52 -15.12 5.55
C ASP A 101 12.70 -13.86 5.86
N ASP A 102 12.28 -13.72 7.12
CA ASP A 102 11.50 -12.57 7.59
C ASP A 102 12.22 -11.23 7.42
N ASP A 103 13.56 -11.20 7.56
CA ASP A 103 14.33 -9.97 7.37
C ASP A 103 14.36 -9.57 5.89
N ALA A 104 14.32 -10.54 4.96
CA ALA A 104 14.23 -10.25 3.53
C ALA A 104 12.84 -9.66 3.18
N ALA A 105 11.77 -10.17 3.80
CA ALA A 105 10.45 -9.60 3.65
C ALA A 105 10.36 -8.16 4.19
N LEU A 106 10.99 -7.89 5.33
CA LEU A 106 11.12 -6.53 5.87
C LEU A 106 11.97 -5.62 4.97
N ALA A 107 13.05 -6.14 4.39
CA ALA A 107 13.88 -5.39 3.44
C ALA A 107 13.09 -4.97 2.18
N VAL A 108 12.17 -5.81 1.68
CA VAL A 108 11.26 -5.44 0.59
C VAL A 108 10.39 -4.25 0.99
N ALA A 109 9.78 -4.27 2.19
CA ALA A 109 8.96 -3.16 2.67
C ALA A 109 9.76 -1.85 2.77
N VAL A 110 11.03 -1.93 3.19
CA VAL A 110 11.96 -0.78 3.24
C VAL A 110 12.28 -0.23 1.85
N LEU A 111 12.54 -1.09 0.85
CA LEU A 111 12.75 -0.63 -0.52
C LEU A 111 11.49 0.02 -1.11
N LEU A 112 10.31 -0.51 -0.78
CA LEU A 112 9.03 -0.02 -1.29
C LEU A 112 8.44 1.16 -0.50
N GLU A 113 9.22 1.82 0.37
CA GLU A 113 8.79 2.91 1.25
C GLU A 113 7.90 3.96 0.55
N ASP A 114 8.31 4.47 -0.61
CA ASP A 114 7.51 5.47 -1.36
C ASP A 114 6.19 4.89 -1.87
N GLY A 115 6.21 3.63 -2.30
CA GLY A 115 5.02 2.90 -2.73
C GLY A 115 4.04 2.67 -1.58
N VAL A 116 4.55 2.25 -0.42
CA VAL A 116 3.76 2.06 0.80
C VAL A 116 3.14 3.38 1.25
N ASN A 117 3.91 4.47 1.28
CA ASN A 117 3.41 5.79 1.61
C ASN A 117 2.29 6.22 0.66
N ARG A 118 2.41 5.96 -0.65
CA ARG A 118 1.35 6.25 -1.63
C ARG A 118 0.07 5.44 -1.39
N VAL A 119 0.18 4.16 -1.06
CA VAL A 119 -0.99 3.33 -0.72
C VAL A 119 -1.65 3.84 0.55
N ALA A 120 -0.87 4.12 1.60
CA ALA A 120 -1.37 4.67 2.87
C ALA A 120 -2.03 6.06 2.67
N MET A 121 -1.49 6.90 1.78
CA MET A 121 -2.10 8.18 1.41
C MET A 121 -3.42 7.98 0.66
N THR A 122 -3.48 7.02 -0.26
CA THR A 122 -4.69 6.74 -1.05
C THR A 122 -5.80 6.16 -0.18
N LEU A 123 -5.45 5.39 0.84
CA LEU A 123 -6.37 4.66 1.72
C LEU A 123 -6.38 5.25 3.15
N SER A 124 -6.05 6.53 3.31
CA SER A 124 -5.86 7.17 4.62
C SER A 124 -7.09 7.13 5.53
N ASP A 125 -8.28 7.03 4.93
CA ASP A 125 -9.55 6.93 5.65
C ASP A 125 -9.90 5.50 6.08
N LEU A 126 -9.14 4.51 5.60
CA LEU A 126 -9.41 3.07 5.78
C LEU A 126 -8.36 2.35 6.61
N CYS A 127 -7.09 2.75 6.51
CA CYS A 127 -5.99 2.04 7.15
C CYS A 127 -4.83 2.97 7.56
N GLU A 128 -4.10 2.57 8.58
CA GLU A 128 -2.86 3.20 9.01
C GLU A 128 -1.66 2.66 8.21
N ILE A 129 -0.50 3.32 8.33
CA ILE A 129 0.69 2.90 7.59
C ILE A 129 1.19 1.51 8.02
N ASP A 130 0.97 1.15 9.28
CA ASP A 130 1.34 -0.15 9.82
C ASP A 130 0.48 -1.26 9.23
N ASP A 131 -0.80 -1.01 8.93
CA ASP A 131 -1.66 -1.95 8.20
C ASP A 131 -1.16 -2.20 6.79
N VAL A 132 -0.67 -1.14 6.12
CA VAL A 132 -0.09 -1.25 4.78
C VAL A 132 1.21 -2.06 4.83
N ASN A 133 2.10 -1.77 5.79
CA ASN A 133 3.34 -2.54 5.99
C ASN A 133 3.06 -4.01 6.28
N ALA A 134 2.14 -4.30 7.21
CA ALA A 134 1.75 -5.66 7.54
C ALA A 134 1.17 -6.39 6.32
N THR A 135 0.38 -5.69 5.53
CA THR A 135 -0.18 -6.26 4.30
C THR A 135 0.89 -6.50 3.24
N VAL A 136 1.83 -5.57 3.01
CA VAL A 136 2.96 -5.80 2.10
C VAL A 136 3.78 -7.00 2.56
N TRP A 137 4.05 -7.12 3.86
CA TRP A 137 4.73 -8.27 4.42
C TRP A 137 4.00 -9.58 4.08
N GLU A 138 2.69 -9.64 4.31
CA GLU A 138 1.89 -10.83 3.96
C GLU A 138 1.86 -11.12 2.46
N GLU A 139 1.85 -10.09 1.60
CA GLU A 139 1.95 -10.28 0.15
C GLU A 139 3.33 -10.84 -0.24
N VAL A 140 4.42 -10.42 0.42
CA VAL A 140 5.75 -11.00 0.20
C VAL A 140 5.79 -12.44 0.68
N LYS A 141 5.30 -12.74 1.88
CA LYS A 141 5.26 -14.11 2.42
C LYS A 141 4.43 -15.05 1.54
N GLY A 142 3.38 -14.55 0.88
CA GLY A 142 2.51 -15.30 0.00
C GLY A 142 2.92 -15.31 -1.49
N ALA A 143 3.96 -14.57 -1.87
CA ALA A 143 4.39 -14.42 -3.25
C ALA A 143 5.01 -15.68 -3.83
N GLU A 144 4.93 -15.83 -5.15
CA GLU A 144 5.76 -16.81 -5.86
C GLU A 144 7.21 -16.32 -5.95
N PRO A 145 8.22 -17.21 -5.83
CA PRO A 145 9.64 -16.81 -5.89
C PRO A 145 10.08 -16.18 -7.24
N GLN A 146 9.27 -16.32 -8.29
CA GLN A 146 9.63 -15.98 -9.67
C GLN A 146 8.91 -14.73 -10.23
N LEU A 147 8.51 -13.77 -9.38
CA LEU A 147 7.79 -12.55 -9.80
C LEU A 147 8.54 -11.63 -10.79
N GLY A 148 9.84 -11.84 -11.02
CA GLY A 148 10.63 -11.06 -11.98
C GLY A 148 10.71 -9.55 -11.65
N SER A 149 11.06 -8.73 -12.63
CA SER A 149 11.27 -7.27 -12.47
C SER A 149 10.03 -6.51 -11.99
N HIS A 150 8.83 -7.09 -12.11
CA HIS A 150 7.56 -6.45 -11.75
C HIS A 150 7.12 -6.74 -10.32
N ALA A 151 7.94 -7.43 -9.51
CA ALA A 151 7.63 -7.79 -8.12
C ALA A 151 7.14 -6.60 -7.28
N ALA A 152 7.81 -5.45 -7.37
CA ALA A 152 7.43 -4.23 -6.64
C ALA A 152 5.99 -3.77 -6.95
N THR A 153 5.66 -3.68 -8.24
CA THR A 153 4.35 -3.24 -8.72
C THR A 153 3.27 -4.26 -8.35
N TYR A 154 3.56 -5.55 -8.54
CA TYR A 154 2.67 -6.64 -8.17
C TYR A 154 2.28 -6.60 -6.69
N LEU A 155 3.28 -6.50 -5.80
CA LEU A 155 3.08 -6.48 -4.35
C LEU A 155 2.23 -5.28 -3.93
N LEU A 156 2.58 -4.07 -4.36
CA LEU A 156 1.82 -2.85 -4.00
C LEU A 156 0.39 -2.87 -4.55
N ARG A 157 0.17 -3.42 -5.76
CA ARG A 157 -1.17 -3.59 -6.31
C ARG A 157 -1.99 -4.56 -5.48
N ARG A 158 -1.42 -5.70 -5.09
CA ARG A 158 -2.08 -6.70 -4.24
C ARG A 158 -2.41 -6.15 -2.87
N THR A 159 -1.47 -5.45 -2.24
CA THR A 159 -1.69 -4.73 -0.99
C THR A 159 -2.88 -3.79 -1.08
N ARG A 160 -2.91 -2.94 -2.12
CA ARG A 160 -4.04 -2.02 -2.34
C ARG A 160 -5.36 -2.79 -2.52
N GLN A 161 -5.37 -3.84 -3.33
CA GLN A 161 -6.56 -4.67 -3.55
C GLN A 161 -7.06 -5.30 -2.25
N ARG A 162 -6.16 -5.86 -1.43
CA ARG A 162 -6.53 -6.50 -0.16
C ARG A 162 -7.13 -5.50 0.82
N LEU A 163 -6.52 -4.32 0.94
CA LEU A 163 -7.00 -3.25 1.83
C LEU A 163 -8.27 -2.55 1.32
N SER A 164 -8.49 -2.52 0.00
CA SER A 164 -9.67 -1.88 -0.60
C SER A 164 -10.88 -2.81 -0.66
N ARG A 165 -10.71 -4.11 -0.47
CA ARG A 165 -11.84 -5.05 -0.46
C ARG A 165 -12.67 -4.80 0.80
N PRO A 166 -13.99 -4.53 0.70
CA PRO A 166 -14.86 -4.61 1.85
C PRO A 166 -14.66 -5.98 2.45
N ALA A 167 -14.27 -6.07 3.72
CA ALA A 167 -14.06 -7.33 4.39
C ALA A 167 -15.31 -8.18 4.16
N ALA A 168 -15.22 -9.18 3.29
CA ALA A 168 -16.31 -10.11 3.03
C ALA A 168 -16.47 -10.92 4.33
N GLY A 169 -17.29 -10.41 5.24
CA GLY A 169 -17.62 -11.06 6.51
C GLY A 169 -17.21 -10.38 7.82
N MET A 170 -17.11 -9.04 7.94
CA MET A 170 -17.12 -8.41 9.27
C MET A 170 -18.09 -7.24 9.39
N VAL A 171 -19.30 -7.59 9.81
CA VAL A 171 -20.06 -6.81 10.77
C VAL A 171 -19.34 -6.89 12.12
N SER A 172 -19.35 -5.78 12.85
CA SER A 172 -18.84 -5.57 14.21
C SER A 172 -17.37 -5.13 14.31
N ARG A 173 -17.19 -3.82 14.16
CA ARG A 173 -16.16 -3.08 14.89
C ARG A 173 -16.36 -3.35 16.38
N VAL A 174 -15.64 -4.31 16.94
CA VAL A 174 -15.36 -4.28 18.37
C VAL A 174 -14.46 -3.06 18.57
N ALA A 175 -15.02 -2.03 19.20
CA ALA A 175 -14.28 -0.88 19.66
C ALA A 175 -13.23 -1.37 20.65
N THR A 176 -11.95 -1.38 20.24
CA THR A 176 -10.83 -1.60 21.15
C THR A 176 -10.67 -0.34 22.00
N THR A 177 -11.41 -0.29 23.11
CA THR A 177 -11.12 0.62 24.20
C THR A 177 -9.75 0.28 24.77
N SER A 178 -8.82 1.22 24.63
CA SER A 178 -7.78 1.61 25.59
C SER A 178 -7.15 0.51 26.46
N LEU A 179 -5.89 0.18 26.17
CA LEU A 179 -4.98 -0.47 27.09
C LEU A 179 -4.62 0.48 28.24
N GLU A 180 -5.31 0.40 29.37
CA GLU A 180 -4.78 0.85 30.66
C GLU A 180 -5.57 0.23 31.82
N GLY A 181 -4.85 -0.38 32.78
CA GLY A 181 -5.40 -0.67 34.11
C GLY A 181 -5.47 -2.14 34.56
N GLY A 182 -4.29 -2.68 34.90
CA GLY A 182 -4.03 -3.53 36.06
C GLY A 182 -5.09 -4.48 36.66
N ARG A 183 -4.68 -5.77 36.71
CA ARG A 183 -4.85 -6.74 37.83
C ARG A 183 -6.28 -7.02 38.31
N VAL A 184 -6.72 -8.28 38.17
CA VAL A 184 -7.00 -9.23 39.28
C VAL A 184 -7.53 -10.54 38.69
N THR A 185 -7.25 -11.59 39.46
CA THR A 185 -7.25 -13.03 39.26
C THR A 185 -8.63 -13.72 39.15
N GLU A 186 -8.57 -14.95 38.61
CA GLU A 186 -9.25 -16.18 39.05
C GLU A 186 -10.68 -16.54 38.59
N ASN A 187 -10.70 -17.71 37.91
CA ASN A 187 -11.51 -18.91 38.17
C ASN A 187 -12.99 -19.01 37.75
N ALA A 188 -13.19 -19.92 36.78
CA ALA A 188 -13.89 -21.22 36.93
C ALA A 188 -15.22 -21.43 36.16
N GLN A 189 -15.17 -22.47 35.30
CA GLN A 189 -16.15 -23.56 35.08
C GLN A 189 -17.55 -23.21 34.52
N GLY A 190 -18.12 -23.93 33.54
CA GLY A 190 -17.74 -25.18 32.90
C GLY A 190 -18.88 -25.71 32.00
N SER A 191 -18.69 -26.95 31.51
CA SER A 191 -19.65 -27.85 30.82
C SER A 191 -19.72 -27.70 29.29
N SER A 192 -18.93 -28.44 28.50
CA SER A 192 -19.07 -29.86 28.10
C SER A 192 -20.19 -30.13 27.09
N THR A 193 -19.83 -30.44 25.84
CA THR A 193 -20.06 -31.77 25.23
C THR A 193 -19.42 -31.89 23.83
N ASN A 194 -18.67 -32.98 23.66
CA ASN A 194 -18.30 -33.76 22.46
C ASN A 194 -19.16 -33.54 21.19
N ASP A 195 -18.72 -33.78 19.95
CA ASP A 195 -17.58 -34.54 19.42
C ASP A 195 -17.41 -34.18 17.94
N THR A 196 -16.31 -34.66 17.35
CA THR A 196 -16.09 -34.91 15.91
C THR A 196 -15.23 -33.90 15.17
N TRP A 197 -13.93 -34.17 15.29
CA TRP A 197 -12.92 -33.85 14.30
C TRP A 197 -13.21 -34.61 13.00
N VAL A 198 -13.77 -33.93 12.00
CA VAL A 198 -13.67 -34.35 10.60
C VAL A 198 -12.60 -33.47 9.95
N HIS A 199 -11.51 -34.12 9.55
CA HIS A 199 -10.44 -33.55 8.74
C HIS A 199 -11.01 -32.83 7.50
N ASN A 200 -11.06 -31.50 7.53
CA ASN A 200 -11.29 -30.71 6.33
C ASN A 200 -9.92 -30.36 5.71
N ALA A 201 -9.27 -31.38 5.16
CA ALA A 201 -8.05 -31.28 4.35
C ALA A 201 -8.38 -30.98 2.87
N GLY A 202 -9.55 -30.39 2.59
CA GLY A 202 -10.03 -30.08 1.24
C GLY A 202 -10.09 -28.59 0.89
N ASP A 203 -9.80 -27.68 1.84
CA ASP A 203 -10.04 -26.24 1.65
C ASP A 203 -8.77 -25.42 1.35
N ARG A 204 -7.62 -26.10 1.16
CA ARG A 204 -6.36 -25.45 0.74
C ARG A 204 -6.07 -25.58 -0.75
N ASP A 205 -6.75 -26.49 -1.46
CA ASP A 205 -6.49 -26.75 -2.88
C ASP A 205 -7.27 -25.81 -3.82
N ALA A 206 -8.28 -25.10 -3.30
CA ALA A 206 -9.03 -24.08 -4.05
C ALA A 206 -8.33 -22.70 -4.09
N LEU A 207 -7.24 -22.51 -3.36
CA LEU A 207 -6.42 -21.28 -3.43
C LEU A 207 -5.34 -21.33 -4.53
N THR A 208 -5.19 -22.46 -5.22
CA THR A 208 -4.10 -22.72 -6.18
C THR A 208 -4.55 -22.68 -7.64
N ALA A 209 -5.52 -21.83 -7.95
CA ALA A 209 -5.81 -21.39 -9.31
C ALA A 209 -6.16 -19.91 -9.29
N ALA A 210 -5.26 -19.08 -8.75
CA ALA A 210 -5.27 -17.69 -9.15
C ALA A 210 -4.94 -17.69 -10.66
N PRO A 211 -5.82 -17.16 -11.54
CA PRO A 211 -5.44 -16.99 -12.94
C PRO A 211 -4.11 -16.21 -12.99
N GLU A 212 -3.25 -16.50 -13.97
CA GLU A 212 -2.12 -15.64 -14.30
C GLU A 212 -2.66 -14.21 -14.34
N VAL A 213 -2.26 -13.41 -13.35
CA VAL A 213 -2.70 -12.02 -13.29
C VAL A 213 -1.88 -11.33 -14.35
N GLU A 214 -2.45 -11.13 -15.54
CA GLU A 214 -1.88 -10.32 -16.60
C GLU A 214 -1.35 -9.00 -16.01
N ASP A 215 -0.16 -8.61 -16.47
CA ASP A 215 0.58 -7.51 -15.90
C ASP A 215 -0.23 -6.22 -16.08
N PRO A 216 -0.63 -5.52 -15.01
CA PRO A 216 -1.39 -4.27 -15.11
C PRO A 216 -0.70 -3.20 -15.95
N VAL A 217 0.63 -3.24 -16.02
CA VAL A 217 1.42 -2.34 -16.84
C VAL A 217 1.28 -2.73 -18.31
N GLU A 218 1.32 -4.02 -18.63
CA GLU A 218 1.00 -4.52 -19.97
C GLU A 218 -0.45 -4.21 -20.33
N ASP A 219 -1.43 -4.49 -19.47
CA ASP A 219 -2.85 -4.15 -19.67
C ASP A 219 -3.06 -2.65 -19.94
N LEU A 220 -2.37 -1.79 -19.19
CA LEU A 220 -2.46 -0.34 -19.36
C LEU A 220 -1.76 0.10 -20.65
N THR A 221 -0.62 -0.50 -20.98
CA THR A 221 0.12 -0.22 -22.21
C THR A 221 -0.72 -0.63 -23.42
N ASP A 222 -1.30 -1.83 -23.39
CA ASP A 222 -2.18 -2.37 -24.41
C ASP A 222 -3.44 -1.53 -24.56
N LEU A 223 -4.08 -1.12 -23.45
CA LEU A 223 -5.21 -0.20 -23.47
C LEU A 223 -4.83 1.14 -24.13
N LEU A 224 -3.68 1.71 -23.81
CA LEU A 224 -3.24 3.00 -24.36
C LEU A 224 -2.86 2.89 -25.84
N ILE A 225 -2.24 1.79 -26.26
CA ILE A 225 -1.93 1.48 -27.66
C ILE A 225 -3.24 1.34 -28.44
N TRP A 226 -4.17 0.49 -27.97
CA TRP A 226 -5.47 0.30 -28.59
C TRP A 226 -6.26 1.61 -28.67
N ALA A 227 -6.30 2.39 -27.58
CA ALA A 227 -7.05 3.64 -27.53
C ALA A 227 -6.49 4.69 -28.51
N ARG A 228 -5.18 4.66 -28.77
CA ARG A 228 -4.54 5.44 -29.81
C ARG A 228 -4.93 4.97 -31.21
N GLU A 229 -4.86 3.66 -31.46
CA GLU A 229 -5.17 3.07 -32.78
C GLU A 229 -6.62 3.32 -33.21
N VAL A 230 -7.56 3.25 -32.27
CA VAL A 230 -8.99 3.50 -32.52
C VAL A 230 -9.33 5.01 -32.42
N GLY A 231 -8.35 5.87 -32.14
CA GLY A 231 -8.51 7.32 -32.13
C GLY A 231 -9.29 7.90 -30.93
N VAL A 232 -9.37 7.16 -29.82
CA VAL A 232 -9.99 7.61 -28.56
C VAL A 232 -9.14 8.70 -27.89
N VAL A 233 -7.82 8.57 -27.98
CA VAL A 233 -6.83 9.50 -27.43
C VAL A 233 -5.73 9.79 -28.47
N ALA A 234 -5.21 11.01 -28.46
CA ALA A 234 -4.06 11.37 -29.29
C ALA A 234 -2.73 11.05 -28.58
N THR A 235 -1.64 10.89 -29.33
CA THR A 235 -0.30 10.59 -28.79
C THR A 235 0.13 11.64 -27.76
N GLU A 236 -0.11 12.92 -28.05
CA GLU A 236 0.25 14.04 -27.16
C GLU A 236 -0.55 14.01 -25.85
N GLU A 237 -1.73 13.40 -25.87
CA GLU A 237 -2.57 13.24 -24.68
C GLU A 237 -2.10 12.06 -23.82
N ILE A 238 -1.56 11.02 -24.45
CA ILE A 238 -0.88 9.91 -23.76
C ILE A 238 0.41 10.43 -23.12
N ASP A 239 1.25 11.14 -23.88
CA ASP A 239 2.49 11.73 -23.39
C ASP A 239 2.25 12.63 -22.16
N LEU A 240 1.22 13.47 -22.23
CA LEU A 240 0.81 14.31 -21.10
C LEU A 240 0.41 13.49 -19.87
N LEU A 241 -0.34 12.40 -20.05
CA LEU A 241 -0.74 11.53 -18.93
C LEU A 241 0.47 10.81 -18.32
N VAL A 242 1.40 10.33 -19.16
CA VAL A 242 2.63 9.68 -18.74
C VAL A 242 3.53 10.65 -17.99
N GLU A 243 3.72 11.88 -18.48
CA GLU A 243 4.50 12.91 -17.80
C GLU A 243 3.92 13.29 -16.43
N LEU A 244 2.60 13.42 -16.33
CA LEU A 244 1.92 13.69 -15.06
C LEU A 244 2.08 12.53 -14.07
N LEU A 245 1.91 11.29 -14.55
CA LEU A 245 2.11 10.09 -13.74
C LEU A 245 3.56 9.93 -13.31
N ALA A 246 4.52 10.23 -14.17
CA ALA A 246 5.95 10.21 -13.85
C ALA A 246 6.27 11.23 -12.75
N ALA A 247 5.80 12.49 -12.89
CA ALA A 247 6.00 13.52 -11.87
C ALA A 247 5.35 13.15 -10.52
N GLU A 248 4.13 12.61 -10.54
CA GLU A 248 3.47 12.09 -9.31
C GLU A 248 4.25 10.88 -8.74
N ASN A 249 4.82 10.03 -9.59
CA ASN A 249 5.64 8.89 -9.19
C ASN A 249 7.01 9.29 -8.63
N ASP A 250 7.54 10.44 -9.02
CA ASP A 250 8.75 11.05 -8.47
C ASP A 250 8.49 11.78 -7.14
N GLY A 251 7.29 11.61 -6.58
CA GLY A 251 6.93 12.09 -5.24
C GLY A 251 6.37 13.51 -5.23
N MET A 252 6.13 14.12 -6.40
CA MET A 252 5.45 15.41 -6.44
C MET A 252 3.98 15.24 -6.07
N ALA A 253 3.47 16.15 -5.24
CA ALA A 253 2.04 16.27 -5.03
C ALA A 253 1.35 16.57 -6.36
N ARG A 254 0.14 16.03 -6.56
CA ARG A 254 -0.63 16.13 -7.81
C ARG A 254 -0.78 17.55 -8.34
N GLU A 255 -1.00 18.54 -7.47
CA GLU A 255 -1.11 19.95 -7.86
C GLU A 255 0.23 20.51 -8.35
N GLU A 256 1.32 20.13 -7.68
CA GLU A 256 2.68 20.53 -8.05
C GLU A 256 3.12 19.87 -9.37
N ALA A 257 2.82 18.58 -9.56
CA ALA A 257 3.03 17.89 -10.82
C ALA A 257 2.31 18.59 -11.99
N GLN A 258 1.03 18.99 -11.79
CA GLN A 258 0.29 19.75 -12.80
C GLN A 258 0.89 21.13 -13.10
N ARG A 259 1.44 21.80 -12.09
CA ARG A 259 2.10 23.09 -12.25
C ARG A 259 3.39 22.94 -13.05
N VAL A 260 4.28 22.03 -12.64
CA VAL A 260 5.57 21.77 -13.29
C VAL A 260 5.39 21.28 -14.73
N VAL A 261 4.48 20.33 -14.96
CA VAL A 261 4.17 19.86 -16.32
C VAL A 261 3.51 20.97 -17.13
N GLY A 262 2.64 21.79 -16.52
CA GLY A 262 2.07 22.96 -17.18
C GLY A 262 3.12 23.96 -17.68
N GLU A 263 4.11 24.26 -16.84
CA GLU A 263 5.24 25.14 -17.19
C GLU A 263 6.06 24.57 -18.36
N ARG A 264 6.36 23.27 -18.36
CA ARG A 264 7.06 22.61 -19.48
C ARG A 264 6.30 22.67 -20.80
N HIS A 265 4.98 22.54 -20.73
CA HIS A 265 4.08 22.61 -21.88
C HIS A 265 3.66 24.05 -22.26
N GLY A 266 4.15 25.06 -21.52
CA GLY A 266 3.79 26.47 -21.75
C GLY A 266 2.31 26.79 -21.53
N VAL A 267 1.62 26.01 -20.70
CA VAL A 267 0.17 26.14 -20.45
C VAL A 267 -0.15 26.24 -18.96
N ALA A 268 -1.23 26.95 -18.65
CA ALA A 268 -1.69 27.07 -17.27
C ALA A 268 -2.11 25.72 -16.66
N MET A 269 -1.88 25.55 -15.36
CA MET A 269 -2.29 24.37 -14.56
C MET A 269 -3.76 23.97 -14.79
N ARG A 270 -4.66 24.96 -14.90
CA ARG A 270 -6.09 24.72 -15.18
C ARG A 270 -6.31 23.98 -16.52
N THR A 271 -5.51 24.29 -17.53
CA THR A 271 -5.55 23.67 -18.84
C THR A 271 -5.06 22.22 -18.78
N ILE A 272 -3.96 21.97 -18.07
CA ILE A 272 -3.44 20.61 -17.81
C ILE A 272 -4.50 19.76 -17.11
N ARG A 273 -5.08 20.27 -16.01
CA ARG A 273 -6.14 19.57 -15.28
C ARG A 273 -7.31 19.22 -16.17
N ARG A 274 -7.80 20.19 -16.96
CA ARG A 274 -8.93 19.98 -17.90
C ARG A 274 -8.61 18.97 -18.99
N ARG A 275 -7.38 18.99 -19.54
CA ARG A 275 -6.93 18.02 -20.55
C ARG A 275 -6.87 16.62 -19.95
N ARG A 276 -6.20 16.45 -18.80
CA ARG A 276 -6.15 15.19 -18.06
C ARG A 276 -7.54 14.63 -17.81
N ASP A 277 -8.42 15.43 -17.18
CA ASP A 277 -9.76 14.96 -16.80
C ASP A 277 -10.59 14.54 -18.03
N ARG A 278 -10.47 15.27 -19.15
CA ARG A 278 -11.13 14.92 -20.41
C ARG A 278 -10.56 13.64 -21.03
N THR A 279 -9.25 13.46 -21.02
CA THR A 279 -8.60 12.25 -21.55
C THR A 279 -8.94 11.03 -20.70
N THR A 280 -8.87 11.15 -19.36
CA THR A 280 -9.27 10.07 -18.46
C THR A 280 -10.76 9.72 -18.59
N ALA A 281 -11.65 10.71 -18.78
CA ALA A 281 -13.06 10.45 -19.03
C ALA A 281 -13.27 9.66 -20.33
N ARG A 282 -12.63 10.08 -21.44
CA ARG A 282 -12.70 9.35 -22.72
C ARG A 282 -12.20 7.92 -22.63
N LEU A 283 -11.10 7.69 -21.91
CA LEU A 283 -10.57 6.34 -21.69
C LEU A 283 -11.55 5.48 -20.87
N ARG A 284 -12.19 6.05 -19.84
CA ARG A 284 -13.23 5.33 -19.07
C ARG A 284 -14.45 4.99 -19.93
N ASP A 285 -14.91 5.93 -20.76
CA ASP A 285 -16.05 5.72 -21.65
C ASP A 285 -15.76 4.68 -22.74
N ALA A 286 -14.47 4.53 -23.12
CA ALA A 286 -14.02 3.55 -24.09
C ALA A 286 -13.69 2.18 -23.48
N ALA A 287 -13.55 2.07 -22.16
CA ALA A 287 -13.16 0.83 -21.48
C ALA A 287 -14.06 -0.39 -21.83
N PRO A 288 -15.40 -0.27 -21.96
CA PRO A 288 -16.23 -1.40 -22.38
C PRO A 288 -15.92 -1.88 -23.81
N LYS A 289 -15.51 -0.97 -24.71
CA LYS A 289 -15.15 -1.31 -26.10
C LYS A 289 -13.80 -2.01 -26.18
N TYR A 290 -12.84 -1.59 -25.34
CA TYR A 290 -11.56 -2.28 -25.19
C TYR A 290 -11.79 -3.71 -24.70
N LEU A 291 -12.54 -3.88 -23.61
CA LEU A 291 -12.85 -5.20 -23.05
C LEU A 291 -13.56 -6.13 -24.05
N ALA A 292 -14.41 -5.58 -24.91
CA ALA A 292 -15.06 -6.35 -25.98
C ALA A 292 -14.13 -6.70 -27.16
N ALA A 293 -13.02 -5.99 -27.33
CA ALA A 293 -12.04 -6.22 -28.39
C ALA A 293 -10.95 -7.23 -28.00
N ILE A 294 -10.72 -7.42 -26.69
CA ILE A 294 -9.73 -8.36 -26.14
C ILE A 294 -10.34 -9.65 -25.58
N ALA A 295 -11.68 -9.74 -25.53
CA ALA A 295 -12.43 -10.94 -25.13
C ALA A 295 -12.67 -11.89 -26.31
#